data_AF-A0A7L3LJU9-F1
#
_entry.id   AF-A0A7L3LJU9-F1
#
_cell.length_a   1.000
_cell.length_b   1.000
_cell.length_c   1.000
_cell.angle_alpha   90.00
_cell.angle_beta   90.00
_cell.angle_gamma   90.00
#
_symmetry.space_group_name_H-M   'P 1'
#
loop_
_entity.id
_entity.type
_entity.pdbx_description
1 polymer ?
#
loop_
_entity_poly.entity_id
_entity_poly.type
_entity_poly.pdbx_seq_one_letter_code
_entity_poly.pdbx_strand_id
1 'polypeptide(L)'
;MVKFYTCFPLSLDGNQLDVNMVPQHKTIKDEEAIFTAIIKDSDPKINTETIHNHFVHLGNLPNDGYRELEAVCVGLRFGKVDHYVVLKNKNKAILQLDSPKSAKSMYSSLKQYPYVMGEHTLSCTLSPNAESVE
;
A
#
# COMPACT_ATOMS: atom_id res chain seq x y z
N MET A 1 -14.56 20.13 10.30
CA MET A 1 -13.30 19.64 10.88
C MET A 1 -12.08 20.19 10.15
N VAL A 2 -11.90 19.98 8.84
CA VAL A 2 -10.74 20.50 8.08
C VAL A 2 -10.52 22.02 8.22
N LYS A 3 -11.59 22.84 8.07
CA LYS A 3 -11.53 24.31 8.27
C LYS A 3 -11.04 24.76 9.66
N PHE A 4 -11.11 23.89 10.67
CA PHE A 4 -10.60 24.22 12.00
C PHE A 4 -9.08 24.26 11.99
N TYR A 5 -8.43 23.25 11.39
CA TYR A 5 -6.97 23.15 11.35
C TYR A 5 -6.31 24.15 10.40
N THR A 6 -7.05 24.71 9.44
CA THR A 6 -6.58 25.85 8.66
C THR A 6 -6.52 27.15 9.47
N CYS A 7 -7.36 27.28 10.50
CA CYS A 7 -7.39 28.46 11.38
C CYS A 7 -6.56 28.27 12.66
N PHE A 8 -6.41 27.02 13.10
CA PHE A 8 -5.69 26.63 14.30
C PHE A 8 -4.68 25.53 13.93
N PRO A 9 -3.48 25.91 13.47
CA PRO A 9 -2.46 24.94 13.10
C PRO A 9 -2.07 24.08 14.30
N LEU A 10 -1.97 22.77 14.08
CA LEU A 10 -1.49 21.81 15.06
C LEU A 10 -0.10 21.35 14.66
N SER A 11 0.81 21.19 15.62
CA SER A 11 2.14 20.61 15.38
C SER A 11 2.29 19.26 16.05
N LEU A 12 2.94 18.32 15.37
CA LEU A 12 3.33 17.01 15.89
C LEU A 12 4.86 16.90 15.81
N ASP A 13 5.51 16.74 16.96
CA ASP A 13 6.98 16.66 17.07
C ASP A 13 7.70 17.81 16.33
N GLY A 14 7.20 19.04 16.51
CA GLY A 14 7.73 20.24 15.87
C GLY A 14 7.30 20.47 14.40
N ASN A 15 6.69 19.47 13.75
CA ASN A 15 6.20 19.61 12.38
C ASN A 15 4.74 20.08 12.37
N GLN A 16 4.45 21.21 11.70
CA GLN A 16 3.08 21.67 11.52
C GLN A 16 2.33 20.70 10.60
N LEU A 17 1.18 20.22 11.07
CA LEU A 17 0.30 19.36 10.30
C LEU A 17 -0.42 20.17 9.23
N ASP A 18 -0.34 19.71 7.98
CA ASP A 18 -1.17 20.21 6.89
C ASP A 18 -2.36 19.26 6.70
N VAL A 19 -3.58 19.81 6.80
CA VAL A 19 -4.81 19.03 6.77
C VAL A 19 -5.68 19.58 5.64
N ASN A 20 -5.77 18.81 4.56
CA ASN A 20 -6.58 19.15 3.39
C ASN A 20 -7.66 18.10 3.14
N MET A 21 -8.80 18.53 2.62
CA MET A 21 -9.84 17.61 2.17
C MET A 21 -9.53 17.19 0.74
N VAL A 22 -9.52 15.88 0.49
CA VAL A 22 -9.28 15.31 -0.84
C VAL A 22 -10.63 14.81 -1.40
N PRO A 23 -11.43 15.68 -2.06
CA PRO A 23 -12.84 15.40 -2.37
C PRO A 23 -13.03 14.25 -3.36
N GLN A 24 -11.99 13.90 -4.11
CA GLN A 24 -11.94 12.78 -5.06
C GLN A 24 -11.98 11.40 -4.38
N HIS A 25 -11.61 11.28 -3.10
CA HIS A 25 -11.64 10.03 -2.35
C HIS A 25 -12.66 10.06 -1.21
N LYS A 26 -13.95 10.20 -1.55
CA LYS A 26 -15.05 10.23 -0.55
C LYS A 26 -15.17 8.94 0.27
N THR A 27 -14.67 7.83 -0.25
CA THR A 27 -14.71 6.52 0.42
C THR A 27 -13.38 5.80 0.24
N ILE A 28 -13.01 4.98 1.22
CA ILE A 28 -11.84 4.09 1.15
C ILE A 28 -12.13 2.77 0.42
N LYS A 29 -13.15 2.73 -0.44
CA LYS A 29 -13.52 1.51 -1.17
C LYS A 29 -12.48 1.14 -2.22
N ASP A 30 -11.99 2.15 -2.95
CA ASP A 30 -10.96 1.99 -3.96
C ASP A 30 -9.58 2.26 -3.34
N GLU A 31 -9.04 1.22 -2.72
CA GLU A 31 -7.76 1.25 -2.00
C GLU A 31 -6.59 1.56 -2.95
N GLU A 32 -6.60 0.99 -4.17
CA GLU A 32 -5.56 1.24 -5.16
C GLU A 32 -5.62 2.65 -5.73
N ALA A 33 -6.80 3.20 -6.04
CA ALA A 33 -6.89 4.56 -6.55
C ALA A 33 -6.37 5.59 -5.54
N ILE A 34 -6.64 5.39 -4.25
CA ILE A 34 -6.09 6.23 -3.18
C ILE A 34 -4.58 6.08 -3.12
N PHE A 35 -4.07 4.85 -3.13
CA PHE A 35 -2.64 4.58 -3.05
C PHE A 35 -1.88 5.16 -4.25
N THR A 36 -2.38 4.95 -5.47
CA THR A 36 -1.85 5.53 -6.71
C THR A 36 -1.88 7.05 -6.68
N ALA A 37 -2.93 7.68 -6.14
CA ALA A 37 -2.98 9.13 -5.99
C ALA A 37 -1.90 9.65 -5.03
N ILE A 38 -1.67 8.98 -3.90
CA ILE A 38 -0.61 9.33 -2.94
C ILE A 38 0.78 9.18 -3.58
N ILE A 39 1.00 8.11 -4.34
CA ILE A 39 2.26 7.91 -5.06
C ILE A 39 2.48 9.02 -6.09
N LYS A 40 1.47 9.35 -6.89
CA LYS A 40 1.57 10.41 -7.92
C LYS A 40 1.80 11.80 -7.34
N ASP A 41 1.25 12.07 -6.16
CA ASP A 41 1.50 13.32 -5.43
C ASP A 41 2.97 13.40 -4.97
N SER A 42 3.55 12.27 -4.58
CA SER A 42 4.96 12.17 -4.16
C SER A 42 5.95 12.18 -5.34
N ASP A 43 5.60 11.54 -6.45
CA ASP A 43 6.37 11.53 -7.70
C ASP A 43 5.45 11.73 -8.91
N PRO A 44 5.33 12.96 -9.44
CA PRO A 44 4.43 13.27 -10.55
C PRO A 44 4.87 12.66 -11.89
N LYS A 45 6.08 12.08 -11.99
CA LYS A 45 6.60 11.47 -13.23
C LYS A 45 6.20 10.00 -13.37
N ILE A 46 5.65 9.39 -12.32
CA ILE A 46 5.24 7.99 -12.35
C ILE A 46 4.12 7.75 -13.37
N ASN A 47 4.27 6.70 -14.18
CA ASN A 47 3.22 6.25 -15.07
C ASN A 47 2.16 5.46 -14.28
N THR A 48 1.03 6.09 -14.01
CA THR A 48 -0.08 5.48 -13.27
C THR A 48 -0.84 4.41 -14.05
N GLU A 49 -0.69 4.31 -15.37
CA GLU A 49 -1.39 3.29 -16.17
C GLU A 49 -0.80 1.90 -15.93
N THR A 50 0.53 1.81 -15.84
CA THR A 50 1.25 0.53 -15.68
C THR A 50 1.56 0.19 -14.22
N ILE A 51 1.32 1.12 -13.30
CA ILE A 51 1.72 0.97 -11.89
C ILE A 51 1.01 -0.21 -11.20
N HIS A 52 -0.22 -0.53 -11.62
CA HIS A 52 -1.00 -1.63 -11.06
C HIS A 52 -0.32 -2.99 -11.26
N ASN A 53 0.46 -3.16 -12.34
CA ASN A 53 1.22 -4.38 -12.60
C ASN A 53 2.35 -4.62 -11.59
N HIS A 54 2.70 -3.59 -10.82
CA HIS A 54 3.74 -3.62 -9.80
C HIS A 54 3.16 -3.86 -8.40
N PHE A 55 1.84 -3.85 -8.25
CA PHE A 55 1.19 -3.96 -6.95
C PHE A 55 0.99 -5.42 -6.53
N VAL A 56 1.32 -5.68 -5.27
CA VAL A 56 0.99 -6.91 -4.56
C VAL A 56 0.20 -6.57 -3.32
N HIS A 57 -0.92 -7.26 -3.14
CA HIS A 57 -1.78 -7.15 -1.97
C HIS A 57 -1.43 -8.26 -0.99
N LEU A 58 -1.07 -7.86 0.22
CA LEU A 58 -1.03 -8.74 1.37
C LEU A 58 -2.31 -8.54 2.18
N GLY A 59 -2.95 -9.64 2.56
CA GLY A 59 -4.14 -9.63 3.40
C GLY A 59 -4.01 -10.60 4.56
N ASN A 60 -5.01 -10.60 5.44
CA ASN A 60 -4.97 -11.35 6.70
C ASN A 60 -3.78 -10.97 7.60
N LEU A 61 -3.38 -9.69 7.59
CA LEU A 61 -2.36 -9.19 8.52
C LEU A 61 -2.93 -9.25 9.96
N PRO A 62 -2.12 -9.55 10.98
CA PRO A 62 -2.54 -9.47 12.38
C PRO A 62 -3.10 -8.09 12.74
N ASN A 63 -3.98 -8.02 13.75
CA ASN A 63 -4.48 -6.73 14.24
C ASN A 63 -3.40 -5.92 14.98
N ASP A 64 -2.50 -6.62 15.66
CA ASP A 64 -1.39 -6.09 16.45
C ASP A 64 -0.21 -7.07 16.44
N GLY A 65 0.83 -6.79 17.23
CA GLY A 65 1.95 -7.72 17.44
C GLY A 65 2.98 -7.80 16.31
N TYR A 66 2.77 -7.10 15.19
CA TYR A 66 3.74 -6.98 14.11
C TYR A 66 4.16 -5.53 13.88
N ARG A 67 5.37 -5.35 13.35
CA ARG A 67 5.86 -4.02 12.91
C ARG A 67 5.49 -3.83 11.45
N GLU A 68 5.09 -2.64 11.04
CA GLU A 68 4.79 -2.34 9.62
C GLU A 68 5.96 -2.70 8.69
N LEU A 69 7.19 -2.50 9.15
CA LEU A 69 8.40 -2.92 8.44
C LEU A 69 8.44 -4.43 8.13
N GLU A 70 7.85 -5.28 8.97
CA GLU A 70 7.80 -6.72 8.75
C GLU A 70 6.98 -7.07 7.50
N ALA A 71 5.86 -6.38 7.27
CA ALA A 71 5.08 -6.52 6.05
C ALA A 71 5.87 -6.06 4.81
N VAL A 72 6.66 -4.99 4.93
CA VAL A 72 7.55 -4.52 3.86
C VAL A 72 8.67 -5.52 3.56
N CYS A 73 9.25 -6.12 4.60
CA CYS A 73 10.29 -7.15 4.47
C CYS A 73 9.83 -8.38 3.68
N VAL A 74 8.53 -8.70 3.69
CA VAL A 74 7.98 -9.77 2.83
C VAL A 74 8.28 -9.46 1.35
N GLY A 75 8.02 -8.23 0.90
CA GLY A 75 8.24 -7.78 -0.48
C GLY A 75 9.72 -7.63 -0.83
N LEU A 76 10.54 -7.14 0.12
CA LEU A 76 11.99 -6.96 -0.08
C LEU A 76 12.75 -8.25 -0.43
N ARG A 77 12.16 -9.43 -0.17
CA ARG A 77 12.72 -10.73 -0.61
C ARG A 77 12.64 -10.96 -2.11
N PHE A 78 11.81 -10.20 -2.83
CA PHE A 78 11.52 -10.43 -4.25
C PHE A 78 11.93 -9.27 -5.16
N GLY A 79 12.08 -8.06 -4.60
CA GLY A 79 12.49 -6.87 -5.32
C GLY A 79 12.49 -5.66 -4.39
N LYS A 80 12.93 -4.50 -4.88
CA LYS A 80 12.81 -3.26 -4.10
C LYS A 80 11.33 -2.90 -3.93
N VAL A 81 10.96 -2.46 -2.73
CA VAL A 81 9.64 -1.88 -2.44
C VAL A 81 9.78 -0.36 -2.53
N ASP A 82 9.22 0.25 -3.57
CA ASP A 82 9.30 1.72 -3.78
C ASP A 82 8.31 2.47 -2.88
N HIS A 83 7.08 1.96 -2.80
CA HIS A 83 6.01 2.54 -2.01
C HIS A 83 5.20 1.43 -1.34
N TYR A 84 4.61 1.73 -0.18
CA TYR A 84 3.69 0.82 0.50
C TYR A 84 2.64 1.57 1.30
N VAL A 85 1.51 0.89 1.56
CA VAL A 85 0.49 1.36 2.50
C VAL A 85 -0.01 0.18 3.32
N VAL A 86 -0.22 0.41 4.62
CA VAL A 86 -0.83 -0.56 5.55
C VAL A 86 -2.20 -0.05 5.99
N LEU A 87 -3.24 -0.80 5.66
CA LEU A 87 -4.63 -0.53 6.00
C LEU A 87 -5.01 -1.38 7.21
N LYS A 88 -4.64 -0.93 8.41
CA LYS A 88 -4.82 -1.71 9.67
C LYS A 88 -6.27 -2.14 9.90
N ASN A 89 -7.22 -1.24 9.67
CA ASN A 89 -8.66 -1.51 9.82
C ASN A 89 -9.22 -2.52 8.80
N LYS A 90 -8.42 -2.90 7.80
CA LYS A 90 -8.77 -3.91 6.80
C LYS A 90 -7.84 -5.13 6.85
N ASN A 91 -6.86 -5.15 7.77
CA ASN A 91 -5.86 -6.21 7.85
C ASN A 91 -5.15 -6.47 6.51
N LYS A 92 -4.83 -5.39 5.80
CA LYS A 92 -4.25 -5.41 4.44
C LYS A 92 -3.04 -4.51 4.32
N ALA A 93 -2.17 -4.83 3.37
CA ALA A 93 -1.13 -3.95 2.88
C ALA A 93 -1.04 -4.04 1.35
N ILE A 94 -0.71 -2.93 0.70
CA ILE A 94 -0.40 -2.88 -0.73
C ILE A 94 1.06 -2.49 -0.85
N LEU A 95 1.83 -3.30 -1.57
CA LEU A 95 3.24 -3.06 -1.85
C LEU A 95 3.39 -2.76 -3.34
N GLN A 96 4.05 -1.66 -3.69
CA GLN A 96 4.54 -1.42 -5.04
C GLN A 96 5.97 -1.94 -5.14
N LEU A 97 6.18 -2.97 -5.97
CA LEU A 97 7.53 -3.45 -6.27
C LEU A 97 8.14 -2.70 -7.46
N ASP A 98 9.46 -2.74 -7.53
CA ASP A 98 10.24 -2.14 -8.61
C ASP A 98 9.89 -2.63 -10.02
N SER A 99 9.42 -3.87 -10.15
CA SER A 99 9.03 -4.44 -11.44
C SER A 99 7.81 -5.37 -11.38
N PRO A 100 7.06 -5.53 -12.50
CA PRO A 100 5.98 -6.51 -12.58
C PRO A 100 6.46 -7.94 -12.39
N LYS A 101 7.72 -8.22 -12.78
CA LYS A 101 8.34 -9.53 -12.59
C LYS A 101 8.55 -9.83 -11.10
N SER A 102 8.99 -8.85 -10.33
CA SER A 102 9.14 -8.95 -8.87
C SER A 102 7.78 -9.23 -8.23
N ALA A 103 6.73 -8.50 -8.63
CA ALA A 103 5.37 -8.70 -8.12
C ALA A 103 4.83 -10.10 -8.42
N LYS A 104 4.96 -10.57 -9.68
CA LYS A 104 4.57 -11.93 -10.09
C LYS A 104 5.37 -13.01 -9.35
N SER A 105 6.67 -12.79 -9.13
CA SER A 105 7.53 -13.70 -8.37
C SER A 105 7.05 -13.81 -6.92
N MET A 106 6.79 -12.69 -6.26
CA MET A 106 6.26 -12.66 -4.90
C MET A 106 4.95 -13.44 -4.79
N TYR A 107 3.98 -13.15 -5.66
CA TYR A 107 2.69 -13.85 -5.68
C TYR A 107 2.87 -15.37 -5.86
N SER A 108 3.67 -15.78 -6.83
CA SER A 108 3.91 -17.20 -7.13
C SER A 108 4.58 -17.92 -5.97
N SER A 109 5.61 -17.31 -5.37
CA SER A 109 6.35 -17.88 -4.25
C SER A 109 5.50 -17.97 -2.98
N LEU A 110 4.72 -16.95 -2.63
CA LEU A 110 3.87 -16.98 -1.43
C LEU A 110 2.66 -17.91 -1.58
N LYS A 111 2.20 -18.15 -2.80
CA LYS A 111 1.18 -19.17 -3.08
C LYS A 111 1.72 -20.59 -2.87
N GLN A 112 2.99 -20.83 -3.22
CA GLN A 112 3.63 -22.13 -3.02
C GLN A 112 4.11 -22.32 -1.57
N TYR A 113 4.61 -21.25 -0.95
CA TYR A 113 5.18 -21.23 0.39
C TYR A 113 4.50 -20.12 1.22
N PRO A 114 3.35 -20.42 1.85
CA PRO A 114 2.61 -19.44 2.63
C PRO A 114 3.47 -18.80 3.72
N TYR A 115 3.38 -17.48 3.85
CA TYR A 115 4.10 -16.75 4.88
C TYR A 115 3.24 -16.56 6.12
N VAL A 116 3.79 -16.92 7.27
CA VAL A 116 3.13 -16.81 8.57
C VAL A 116 3.71 -15.61 9.32
N MET A 117 2.82 -14.76 9.85
CA MET A 117 3.12 -13.58 10.64
C MET A 117 2.31 -13.68 11.94
N GLY A 118 2.99 -13.98 13.06
CA GLY A 118 2.31 -14.39 14.29
C GLY A 118 1.50 -15.67 14.06
N GLU A 119 0.22 -15.65 14.43
CA GLU A 119 -0.72 -16.77 14.21
C GLU A 119 -1.47 -16.68 12.85
N HIS A 120 -1.13 -15.70 12.01
CA HIS A 120 -1.83 -15.43 10.76
C HIS A 120 -1.00 -15.85 9.55
N THR A 121 -1.57 -16.70 8.70
CA THR A 121 -1.03 -16.94 7.36
C THR A 121 -1.49 -15.82 6.43
N LEU A 122 -0.56 -15.06 5.86
CA LEU A 122 -0.88 -13.96 4.97
C LEU A 122 -1.50 -14.48 3.66
N SER A 123 -2.54 -13.82 3.20
CA SER A 123 -3.03 -13.98 1.82
C SER A 123 -2.23 -13.09 0.89
N CYS A 124 -1.94 -13.54 -0.33
CA CYS A 124 -1.23 -12.76 -1.34
C CYS A 124 -1.99 -12.77 -2.67
N THR A 125 -2.24 -11.60 -3.24
CA THR A 125 -2.86 -11.46 -4.57
C THR A 125 -2.19 -10.35 -5.37
N LEU A 126 -2.22 -10.44 -6.70
CA LEU A 126 -1.84 -9.34 -7.58
C LEU A 126 -2.96 -8.30 -7.66
N SER A 127 -2.66 -7.13 -8.22
CA SER A 127 -3.71 -6.16 -8.56
C SER A 127 -4.70 -6.76 -9.55
N PRO A 128 -6.02 -6.63 -9.33
CA PRO A 128 -7.03 -7.05 -10.30
C PRO A 128 -6.98 -6.21 -11.59
N ASN A 129 -6.43 -4.99 -11.53
CA ASN A 129 -6.28 -4.13 -12.69
C ASN A 129 -5.09 -4.54 -13.58
N ALA A 130 -4.22 -5.44 -13.10
CA ALA A 130 -3.08 -5.92 -13.86
C ALA A 130 -3.44 -6.91 -14.98
N GLU A 131 -4.61 -7.55 -14.91
CA GLU A 131 -5.07 -8.57 -15.87
C GLU A 131 -5.82 -7.97 -17.08
N SER A 132 -6.04 -6.65 -17.12
CA SER A 132 -6.76 -6.00 -18.25
C SER A 132 -5.86 -5.64 -19.44
N VAL A 133 -4.60 -6.09 -19.44
CA VAL A 133 -3.61 -5.82 -20.50
C VAL A 133 -3.00 -7.14 -20.98
N GLU A 134 -3.84 -8.01 -21.53
CA GLU A 134 -3.44 -9.12 -22.40
C GLU A 134 -4.26 -9.09 -23.70
#